data_AF-A0A1W1W0B1-F1
#
_entry.id   AF-A0A1W1W0B1-F1
#
_cell.length_a   1.000
_cell.length_b   1.000
_cell.length_c   1.000
_cell.angle_alpha   90.00
_cell.angle_beta   90.00
_cell.angle_gamma   90.00
#
_symmetry.space_group_name_H-M   'P 1'
#
loop_
_entity.id
_entity.type
_entity.pdbx_description
1 polymer ?
#
loop_
_entity_poly.entity_id
_entity_poly.type
_entity_poly.pdbx_seq_one_letter_code
_entity_poly.pdbx_strand_id
1 'polypeptide(L)'
;MFILMGDQKRDVRLLLSPLELRVALLARAGLKRWEIARALNLKEGTVKSQLKRITAKLRPGWKKDTFWLWPEVSRELEEAINELQSLHYKKDKKASKEVASSRPSEYTLVRKAIEGNLAGSQAAILYLLGHPSLKGRKFIAEARSLQWKLIQLGDKGEALALSAGARFWLKPALETLVENRYLKLLQSDGTSFYRPSWLPYLTPNRARGTRGAYYRIAGGTKEYVQGFLLKWLATELEPYIARIHAKMFKRWQALSRMACLAGREPPEPPPTLEMLWREAQSFLFSPEQHRG
;
A
#
# COMPACT_ATOMS: atom_id res chain seq x y z
N MET A 1 -32.05 -50.47 -12.71
CA MET A 1 -30.61 -50.19 -12.48
C MET A 1 -30.32 -48.76 -12.90
N PHE A 2 -30.42 -47.82 -11.96
CA PHE A 2 -29.86 -46.48 -12.08
C PHE A 2 -29.10 -46.21 -10.79
N ILE A 3 -27.81 -45.99 -10.94
CA ILE A 3 -26.82 -45.93 -9.87
C ILE A 3 -27.08 -44.68 -9.02
N LEU A 4 -27.20 -44.89 -7.71
CA LEU A 4 -27.18 -43.87 -6.67
C LEU A 4 -25.91 -43.00 -6.83
N MET A 5 -26.03 -41.82 -7.44
CA MET A 5 -24.98 -40.81 -7.37
C MET A 5 -25.13 -40.10 -6.02
N GLY A 6 -24.27 -40.51 -5.06
CA GLY A 6 -24.25 -39.97 -3.71
C GLY A 6 -24.13 -38.44 -3.67
N ASP A 7 -24.69 -37.85 -2.61
CA ASP A 7 -24.60 -36.44 -2.25
C ASP A 7 -23.14 -35.96 -2.19
N GLN A 8 -22.55 -35.65 -3.34
CA GLN A 8 -21.25 -35.02 -3.40
C GLN A 8 -21.41 -33.57 -2.93
N LYS A 9 -21.04 -33.33 -1.67
CA LYS A 9 -20.99 -31.99 -1.10
C LYS A 9 -20.15 -31.08 -2.00
N ARG A 10 -20.65 -29.88 -2.28
CA ARG A 10 -20.01 -28.95 -3.21
C ARG A 10 -19.16 -27.93 -2.47
N ASP A 11 -17.93 -27.72 -2.92
CA ASP A 11 -17.03 -26.71 -2.35
C ASP A 11 -17.46 -25.29 -2.74
N VAL A 12 -17.70 -24.46 -1.72
CA VAL A 12 -18.14 -23.06 -1.91
C VAL A 12 -17.08 -22.19 -2.59
N ARG A 13 -15.80 -22.57 -2.53
CA ARG A 13 -14.69 -21.86 -3.20
C ARG A 13 -14.82 -21.87 -4.73
N LEU A 14 -15.54 -22.85 -5.28
CA LEU A 14 -15.76 -22.96 -6.72
C LEU A 14 -16.92 -22.07 -7.21
N LEU A 15 -17.77 -21.58 -6.31
CA LEU A 15 -18.98 -20.82 -6.63
C LEU A 15 -18.91 -19.35 -6.19
N LEU A 16 -18.18 -19.08 -5.12
CA LEU A 16 -18.05 -17.74 -4.54
C LEU A 16 -16.73 -17.08 -4.95
N SER A 17 -16.81 -15.80 -5.30
CA SER A 17 -15.61 -14.96 -5.41
C SER A 17 -14.92 -14.81 -4.04
N PRO A 18 -13.63 -14.41 -4.00
CA PRO A 18 -12.91 -14.26 -2.74
C PRO A 18 -13.60 -13.33 -1.72
N LEU A 19 -14.27 -12.27 -2.19
CA LEU A 19 -15.01 -11.35 -1.33
C LEU A 19 -16.32 -11.98 -0.81
N GLU A 20 -17.07 -12.64 -1.69
CA GLU A 20 -18.30 -13.36 -1.33
C GLU A 20 -18.01 -14.46 -0.31
N LEU A 21 -16.91 -15.19 -0.48
CA LEU A 21 -16.48 -16.24 0.44
C LEU A 21 -16.21 -15.68 1.85
N ARG A 22 -15.47 -14.57 1.96
CA ARG A 22 -15.20 -13.91 3.24
C ARG A 22 -16.47 -13.40 3.92
N VAL A 23 -17.36 -12.76 3.15
CA VAL A 23 -18.69 -12.33 3.65
C VAL A 23 -19.50 -13.54 4.12
N ALA A 24 -19.46 -14.65 3.38
CA ALA A 24 -20.21 -15.85 3.69
C ALA A 24 -19.75 -16.52 4.99
N LEU A 25 -18.43 -16.64 5.19
CA LEU A 25 -17.83 -17.20 6.40
C LEU A 25 -18.16 -16.38 7.65
N LEU A 26 -18.00 -15.06 7.59
CA LEU A 26 -18.35 -14.18 8.71
C LEU A 26 -19.85 -14.23 9.04
N ALA A 27 -20.70 -14.27 8.03
CA ALA A 27 -22.14 -14.39 8.23
C ALA A 27 -22.56 -15.76 8.80
N ARG A 28 -21.78 -16.82 8.56
CA ARG A 28 -21.95 -18.15 9.18
C ARG A 28 -21.45 -18.20 10.61
N ALA A 29 -20.38 -17.46 10.91
CA ALA A 29 -19.87 -17.25 12.26
C ALA A 29 -20.79 -16.39 13.15
N GLY A 30 -21.97 -16.00 12.65
CA GLY A 30 -23.00 -15.31 13.43
C GLY A 30 -22.94 -13.78 13.36
N LEU A 31 -22.03 -13.20 12.58
CA LEU A 31 -21.90 -11.75 12.51
C LEU A 31 -23.08 -11.09 11.76
N LYS A 32 -23.48 -9.93 12.27
CA LYS A 32 -24.50 -9.04 11.70
C LYS A 32 -23.91 -8.24 10.54
N ARG A 33 -24.77 -7.69 9.68
CA ARG A 33 -24.37 -6.99 8.44
C ARG A 33 -23.40 -5.84 8.66
N TRP A 34 -23.65 -5.00 9.66
CA TRP A 34 -22.75 -3.89 10.01
C TRP A 34 -21.42 -4.38 10.59
N GLU A 35 -21.39 -5.53 11.27
CA GLU A 35 -20.17 -6.15 11.82
C GLU A 35 -19.30 -6.70 10.70
N ILE A 36 -19.92 -7.39 9.73
CA ILE A 36 -19.24 -7.84 8.50
C ILE A 36 -18.73 -6.64 7.71
N ALA A 37 -19.53 -5.58 7.60
CA ALA A 37 -19.16 -4.36 6.89
C ALA A 37 -17.92 -3.72 7.53
N ARG A 38 -17.91 -3.67 8.86
CA ARG A 38 -16.77 -3.17 9.64
C ARG A 38 -15.54 -4.08 9.50
N ALA A 39 -15.70 -5.40 9.61
CA ALA A 39 -14.61 -6.36 9.55
C ALA A 39 -13.92 -6.40 8.17
N LEU A 40 -14.68 -6.19 7.10
CA LEU A 40 -14.17 -6.22 5.73
C LEU A 40 -13.92 -4.83 5.12
N ASN A 41 -14.11 -3.76 5.91
CA ASN A 41 -14.03 -2.37 5.46
C ASN A 41 -14.92 -2.08 4.22
N LEU A 42 -16.16 -2.57 4.25
CA LEU A 42 -17.17 -2.38 3.21
C LEU A 42 -18.27 -1.44 3.71
N LYS A 43 -19.00 -0.81 2.77
CA LYS A 43 -20.28 -0.18 3.11
C LYS A 43 -21.31 -1.27 3.46
N GLU A 44 -22.19 -1.03 4.42
CA GLU A 44 -23.24 -1.99 4.80
C GLU A 44 -24.16 -2.35 3.61
N GLY A 45 -24.43 -1.37 2.73
CA GLY A 45 -25.13 -1.61 1.46
C GLY A 45 -24.42 -2.61 0.54
N THR A 46 -23.09 -2.59 0.54
CA THR A 46 -22.26 -3.57 -0.20
C THR A 46 -22.40 -4.96 0.42
N VAL A 47 -22.35 -5.08 1.75
CA VAL A 47 -22.57 -6.37 2.43
C VAL A 47 -23.97 -6.92 2.16
N LYS A 48 -25.01 -6.06 2.18
CA LYS A 48 -26.37 -6.44 1.79
C LYS A 48 -26.42 -6.99 0.37
N SER A 49 -25.75 -6.32 -0.58
CA SER A 49 -25.67 -6.76 -1.97
C SER A 49 -24.94 -8.10 -2.11
N GLN A 50 -23.80 -8.26 -1.43
CA GLN A 50 -23.03 -9.51 -1.45
C GLN A 50 -23.81 -10.68 -0.83
N LEU A 51 -24.50 -10.48 0.30
CA LEU A 51 -25.33 -11.52 0.91
C LEU A 51 -26.49 -11.95 0.01
N LYS A 52 -27.08 -11.03 -0.76
CA LYS A 52 -28.09 -11.38 -1.78
C LYS A 52 -27.49 -12.26 -2.87
N ARG A 53 -26.31 -11.91 -3.41
CA ARG A 53 -25.60 -12.70 -4.43
C ARG A 53 -25.21 -14.09 -3.92
N ILE A 54 -24.67 -14.18 -2.70
CA ILE A 54 -24.35 -15.44 -2.04
C ILE A 54 -25.60 -16.30 -1.90
N THR A 55 -26.72 -15.72 -1.46
CA THR A 55 -27.99 -16.46 -1.31
C THR A 55 -28.54 -16.94 -2.64
N ALA A 56 -28.37 -16.17 -3.72
CA ALA A 56 -28.76 -16.61 -5.07
C ALA A 56 -27.89 -17.79 -5.56
N LYS A 57 -26.60 -17.82 -5.22
CA LYS A 57 -25.66 -18.89 -5.60
C LYS A 57 -25.80 -20.15 -4.76
N LEU A 58 -25.99 -20.00 -3.45
CA LEU A 58 -25.98 -21.11 -2.48
C LEU A 58 -27.38 -21.52 -1.99
N ARG A 59 -28.44 -20.88 -2.50
CA ARG A 59 -29.85 -21.02 -2.09
C ARG A 59 -30.16 -20.47 -0.68
N PRO A 60 -31.41 -20.09 -0.37
CA PRO A 60 -31.81 -19.72 0.98
C PRO A 60 -31.48 -20.81 2.00
N GLY A 61 -31.03 -20.42 3.20
CA GLY A 61 -30.65 -21.38 4.26
C GLY A 61 -29.20 -21.85 4.24
N TRP A 62 -28.40 -21.43 3.25
CA TRP A 62 -26.98 -21.82 3.06
C TRP A 62 -26.06 -21.68 4.28
N LYS A 63 -26.46 -20.90 5.31
CA LYS A 63 -25.68 -20.73 6.54
C LYS A 63 -25.65 -21.97 7.45
N LYS A 64 -26.69 -22.80 7.39
CA LYS A 64 -26.82 -24.01 8.24
C LYS A 64 -26.80 -25.30 7.44
N ASP A 65 -26.84 -25.17 6.11
CA ASP A 65 -26.84 -26.28 5.18
C ASP A 65 -25.50 -27.03 5.21
N THR A 66 -25.58 -28.36 5.37
CA THR A 66 -24.46 -29.31 5.41
C THR A 66 -24.07 -29.82 4.02
N PHE A 67 -24.84 -29.47 2.99
CA PHE A 67 -24.54 -29.76 1.58
C PHE A 67 -23.28 -29.05 1.06
N TRP A 68 -22.91 -27.92 1.68
CA TRP A 68 -21.77 -27.11 1.27
C TRP A 68 -20.50 -27.47 2.06
N LEU A 69 -19.39 -27.73 1.35
CA LEU A 69 -18.06 -27.83 1.95
C LEU A 69 -17.49 -26.42 2.11
N TRP A 70 -17.18 -26.05 3.36
CA TRP A 70 -16.58 -24.78 3.70
C TRP A 70 -15.07 -24.95 3.90
N PRO A 71 -14.25 -23.98 3.49
CA PRO A 71 -12.82 -24.02 3.77
C PRO A 71 -12.59 -23.94 5.28
N GLU A 72 -11.53 -24.60 5.75
CA GLU A 72 -11.00 -24.39 7.10
C GLU A 72 -10.73 -22.91 7.30
N VAL A 73 -11.27 -22.38 8.39
CA VAL A 73 -11.20 -20.97 8.71
C VAL A 73 -9.75 -20.66 9.06
N SER A 74 -9.14 -19.68 8.40
CA SER A 74 -7.77 -19.28 8.75
C SER A 74 -7.76 -18.80 10.21
N ARG A 75 -6.66 -19.09 10.92
CA ARG A 75 -6.46 -18.66 12.32
C ARG A 75 -6.75 -17.17 12.53
N GLU A 76 -6.45 -16.34 11.54
CA GLU A 76 -6.74 -14.90 11.50
C GLU A 76 -8.26 -14.58 11.51
N LEU A 77 -9.09 -15.39 10.85
CA LEU A 77 -10.54 -15.23 10.81
C LEU A 77 -11.19 -15.79 12.08
N GLU A 78 -10.66 -16.87 12.66
CA GLU A 78 -11.05 -17.36 14.00
C GLU A 78 -10.72 -16.34 15.09
N GLU A 79 -9.53 -15.73 15.05
CA GLU A 79 -9.12 -14.65 15.97
C GLU A 79 -10.05 -13.43 15.84
N ALA A 80 -10.42 -13.05 14.61
CA ALA A 80 -11.38 -11.96 14.37
C ALA A 80 -12.81 -12.27 14.89
N ILE A 81 -13.27 -13.52 14.76
CA ILE A 81 -14.57 -13.96 15.29
C ILE A 81 -14.54 -13.96 16.84
N ASN A 82 -13.47 -14.50 17.44
CA ASN A 82 -13.30 -14.56 18.88
C ASN A 82 -13.17 -13.15 19.52
N GLU A 83 -12.44 -12.23 18.86
CA GLU A 83 -12.30 -10.85 19.34
C GLU A 83 -13.65 -10.11 19.32
N LEU A 84 -14.45 -10.27 18.26
CA LEU A 84 -15.78 -9.65 18.14
C LEU A 84 -16.81 -10.25 19.12
N GLN A 85 -16.76 -11.55 19.39
CA GLN A 85 -17.61 -12.18 20.41
C GLN A 85 -17.21 -11.76 21.84
N SER A 86 -15.91 -11.61 22.12
CA SER A 86 -15.40 -11.18 23.44
C SER A 86 -15.80 -9.73 23.81
N LEU A 87 -16.03 -8.88 22.80
CA LEU A 87 -16.53 -7.52 22.98
C LEU A 87 -18.01 -7.49 23.43
N HIS A 88 -18.78 -8.55 23.16
CA HIS A 88 -20.15 -8.68 23.66
C HIS A 88 -20.16 -9.02 25.15
N TYR A 89 -19.29 -9.92 25.60
CA TYR A 89 -19.18 -10.34 27.01
C TYR A 89 -18.72 -9.19 27.94
N LYS A 90 -17.96 -8.22 27.41
CA LYS A 90 -17.46 -7.06 28.18
C LYS A 90 -18.45 -5.88 28.26
N LYS A 91 -19.57 -5.90 27.52
CA LYS A 91 -20.59 -4.84 27.59
C LYS A 91 -21.57 -5.06 28.76
N ASP A 92 -21.72 -6.29 29.24
CA ASP A 92 -22.62 -6.64 30.35
C ASP A 92 -21.95 -6.65 31.74
N LYS A 93 -20.61 -6.56 31.80
CA LYS A 93 -19.86 -6.72 33.07
C LYS A 93 -18.93 -5.56 33.43
N LYS A 94 -19.13 -4.38 32.85
CA LYS A 94 -18.33 -3.18 33.21
C LYS A 94 -19.02 -2.30 34.26
N ALA A 95 -19.44 -2.93 35.35
CA ALA A 95 -19.32 -2.35 36.68
C ALA A 95 -18.15 -3.08 37.37
N SER A 96 -17.21 -2.31 37.91
CA SER A 96 -16.09 -2.72 38.77
C SER A 96 -14.75 -3.07 38.11
N LYS A 97 -13.87 -2.06 38.23
CA LYS A 97 -12.45 -2.07 38.62
C LYS A 97 -11.39 -2.89 37.85
N GLU A 98 -10.58 -2.10 37.16
CA GLU A 98 -9.11 -1.94 37.28
C GLU A 98 -8.12 -3.12 37.18
N VAL A 99 -7.19 -2.89 36.25
CA VAL A 99 -5.78 -3.30 36.13
C VAL A 99 -5.47 -4.80 36.05
N ALA A 100 -5.18 -5.25 34.83
CA ALA A 100 -4.15 -6.25 34.60
C ALA A 100 -3.43 -5.98 33.27
N SER A 101 -2.10 -6.07 33.34
CA SER A 101 -1.15 -6.04 32.24
C SER A 101 -1.64 -6.76 30.98
N SER A 102 -1.63 -6.09 29.84
CA SER A 102 -1.64 -6.72 28.51
C SER A 102 -1.38 -5.64 27.46
N ARG A 103 -0.52 -5.94 26.49
CA ARG A 103 -0.29 -5.10 25.32
C ARG A 103 -1.61 -4.57 24.75
N PRO A 104 -1.70 -3.31 24.33
CA PRO A 104 -2.91 -2.79 23.71
C PRO A 104 -3.22 -3.62 22.47
N SER A 105 -4.39 -4.28 22.43
CA SER A 105 -4.81 -5.02 21.23
C SER A 105 -4.94 -4.04 20.06
N GLU A 106 -4.69 -4.53 18.85
CA GLU A 106 -4.75 -3.79 17.59
C GLU A 106 -6.07 -3.01 17.44
N TYR A 107 -7.16 -3.52 18.01
CA TYR A 107 -8.47 -2.86 18.14
C TYR A 107 -8.45 -1.56 18.96
N THR A 108 -7.67 -1.50 20.04
CA THR A 108 -7.49 -0.29 20.88
C THR A 108 -6.78 0.82 20.11
N LEU A 109 -5.85 0.45 19.24
CA LEU A 109 -5.14 1.38 18.36
C LEU A 109 -6.06 1.87 17.24
N VAL A 110 -6.81 0.98 16.59
CA VAL A 110 -7.79 1.35 15.54
C VAL A 110 -8.89 2.27 16.08
N ARG A 111 -9.39 2.02 17.29
CA ARG A 111 -10.39 2.88 17.94
C ARG A 111 -9.83 4.26 18.28
N LYS A 112 -8.62 4.33 18.86
CA LYS A 112 -7.90 5.60 19.07
C LYS A 112 -7.62 6.33 17.75
N ALA A 113 -7.45 5.61 16.63
CA ALA A 113 -7.20 6.21 15.31
C ALA A 113 -8.42 6.94 14.76
N ILE A 114 -9.59 6.34 14.98
CA ILE A 114 -10.88 6.85 14.56
C ILE A 114 -11.31 8.02 15.45
N GLU A 115 -11.02 7.94 16.75
CA GLU A 115 -11.31 8.99 17.74
C GLU A 115 -10.27 10.12 17.74
N GLY A 116 -9.23 10.07 16.88
CA GLY A 116 -8.20 11.12 16.76
C GLY A 116 -7.12 11.12 17.86
N ASN A 117 -7.21 10.17 18.79
CA ASN A 117 -6.37 10.00 19.97
C ASN A 117 -5.07 9.20 19.74
N LEU A 118 -4.72 8.88 18.50
CA LEU A 118 -3.41 8.31 18.16
C LEU A 118 -2.37 9.39 17.90
N ALA A 119 -1.09 9.07 18.16
CA ALA A 119 0.01 9.85 17.59
C ALA A 119 -0.06 9.83 16.06
N GLY A 120 0.40 10.90 15.39
CA GLY A 120 0.31 11.03 13.93
C GLY A 120 0.97 9.86 13.17
N SER A 121 2.09 9.35 13.68
CA SER A 121 2.77 8.16 13.17
C SER A 121 1.93 6.89 13.25
N GLN A 122 1.25 6.64 14.38
CA GLN A 122 0.40 5.46 14.57
C GLN A 122 -0.84 5.49 13.67
N ALA A 123 -1.42 6.68 13.51
CA ALA A 123 -2.53 6.89 12.59
C ALA A 123 -2.11 6.64 11.13
N ALA A 124 -0.87 6.99 10.75
CA ALA A 124 -0.31 6.77 9.42
C ALA A 124 -0.11 5.29 9.09
N ILE A 125 0.32 4.48 10.06
CA ILE A 125 0.43 3.01 9.91
C ILE A 125 -0.92 2.43 9.52
N LEU A 126 -1.95 2.76 10.29
CA LEU A 126 -3.29 2.23 10.05
C LEU A 126 -3.80 2.64 8.67
N TYR A 127 -3.53 3.88 8.26
CA TYR A 127 -3.81 4.33 6.90
C TYR A 127 -3.05 3.50 5.83
N LEU A 128 -1.76 3.25 6.02
CA LEU A 128 -0.94 2.45 5.09
C LEU A 128 -1.31 0.95 5.06
N LEU A 129 -1.84 0.43 6.17
CA LEU A 129 -2.38 -0.94 6.26
C LEU A 129 -3.81 -1.06 5.70
N GLY A 130 -4.40 0.04 5.19
CA GLY A 130 -5.71 0.03 4.55
C GLY A 130 -6.90 0.39 5.45
N HIS A 131 -6.64 0.83 6.69
CA HIS A 131 -7.67 1.32 7.60
C HIS A 131 -7.89 2.83 7.46
N PRO A 132 -9.14 3.31 7.47
CA PRO A 132 -9.42 4.74 7.35
C PRO A 132 -8.92 5.52 8.57
N SER A 133 -7.98 6.46 8.36
CA SER A 133 -7.53 7.42 9.37
C SER A 133 -7.27 8.79 8.78
N LEU A 134 -8.04 9.81 9.19
CA LEU A 134 -7.87 11.21 8.77
C LEU A 134 -6.57 11.81 9.31
N LYS A 135 -6.24 11.53 10.57
CA LYS A 135 -4.98 11.96 11.19
C LYS A 135 -3.78 11.28 10.54
N GLY A 136 -3.91 10.00 10.18
CA GLY A 136 -2.88 9.27 9.44
C GLY A 136 -2.68 9.78 8.02
N ARG A 137 -3.77 10.06 7.31
CA ARG A 137 -3.74 10.69 6.00
C ARG A 137 -3.12 12.09 6.04
N LYS A 138 -3.46 12.91 7.04
CA LYS A 138 -2.85 14.24 7.26
C LYS A 138 -1.37 14.12 7.62
N PHE A 139 -1.01 13.23 8.54
CA PHE A 139 0.39 12.99 8.90
C PHE A 139 1.21 12.47 7.72
N ILE A 140 0.66 11.60 6.87
CA ILE A 140 1.31 11.19 5.62
C ILE A 140 1.38 12.36 4.66
N ALA A 141 0.36 13.19 4.56
CA ALA A 141 0.38 14.40 3.74
C ALA A 141 1.40 15.45 4.23
N GLU A 142 1.62 15.54 5.53
CA GLU A 142 2.66 16.36 6.16
C GLU A 142 4.04 15.72 6.00
N ALA A 143 4.16 14.39 6.13
CA ALA A 143 5.38 13.66 5.82
C ALA A 143 5.73 13.70 4.31
N ARG A 144 4.73 13.87 3.42
CA ARG A 144 4.93 14.09 1.98
C ARG A 144 5.66 15.40 1.67
N SER A 145 5.66 16.39 2.59
CA SER A 145 6.48 17.59 2.42
C SER A 145 7.98 17.33 2.65
N LEU A 146 8.36 16.11 3.06
CA LEU A 146 9.74 15.69 3.27
C LEU A 146 10.04 14.47 2.36
N GLN A 147 10.23 14.79 1.07
CA GLN A 147 10.95 14.08 0.01
C GLN A 147 11.24 12.58 0.17
N TRP A 148 12.02 12.20 1.19
CA TRP A 148 12.09 10.85 1.72
C TRP A 148 12.28 10.88 3.23
N LYS A 149 11.56 10.02 3.96
CA LYS A 149 11.60 9.98 5.43
C LYS A 149 11.49 8.56 5.96
N LEU A 150 12.31 8.26 6.98
CA LEU A 150 12.13 7.10 7.83
C LEU A 150 10.95 7.35 8.75
N ILE A 151 9.90 6.57 8.57
CA ILE A 151 8.69 6.59 9.38
C ILE A 151 8.71 5.35 10.26
N GLN A 152 8.68 5.54 11.57
CA GLN A 152 8.45 4.43 12.50
C GLN A 152 6.98 4.02 12.46
N LEU A 153 6.76 2.78 12.04
CA LEU A 153 5.49 2.09 12.01
C LEU A 153 5.36 1.14 13.23
N GLY A 154 5.00 1.68 14.39
CA GLY A 154 4.56 0.91 15.56
C GLY A 154 5.70 0.18 16.26
N ASP A 155 5.37 -0.77 17.15
CA ASP A 155 6.34 -1.40 18.07
C ASP A 155 7.42 -2.26 17.39
N LYS A 156 7.32 -2.55 16.08
CA LYS A 156 8.26 -3.44 15.35
C LYS A 156 8.55 -3.08 13.89
N GLY A 157 8.06 -1.95 13.36
CA GLY A 157 8.14 -1.68 11.92
C GLY A 157 8.86 -0.39 11.61
N GLU A 158 9.93 -0.43 10.83
CA GLU A 158 10.52 0.75 10.22
C GLU A 158 10.14 0.77 8.75
N ALA A 159 9.64 1.90 8.26
CA ALA A 159 9.32 2.07 6.86
C ALA A 159 10.01 3.29 6.28
N LEU A 160 10.45 3.13 5.04
CA LEU A 160 10.96 4.20 4.21
C LEU A 160 9.84 4.68 3.30
N ALA A 161 9.37 5.90 3.52
CA ALA A 161 8.43 6.57 2.65
C ALA A 161 9.18 7.44 1.64
N LEU A 162 8.91 7.24 0.35
CA LEU A 162 9.52 7.98 -0.75
C LEU A 162 8.45 8.67 -1.58
N SER A 163 8.65 9.96 -1.84
CA SER A 163 7.91 10.68 -2.88
C SER A 163 8.19 10.06 -4.27
N ALA A 164 7.34 10.37 -5.24
CA ALA A 164 7.50 9.89 -6.60
C ALA A 164 8.82 10.36 -7.25
N GLY A 165 9.21 11.61 -7.00
CA GLY A 165 10.48 12.18 -7.45
C GLY A 165 11.68 11.55 -6.76
N ALA A 166 11.67 11.45 -5.43
CA ALA A 166 12.75 10.80 -4.68
C ALA A 166 12.95 9.36 -5.13
N ARG A 167 11.87 8.60 -5.35
CA ARG A 167 11.95 7.22 -5.84
C ARG A 167 12.54 7.13 -7.26
N PHE A 168 12.30 8.11 -8.12
CA PHE A 168 12.92 8.15 -9.44
C PHE A 168 14.43 8.34 -9.34
N TRP A 169 14.87 9.34 -8.58
CA TRP A 169 16.28 9.69 -8.45
C TRP A 169 17.08 8.69 -7.63
N LEU A 170 16.48 8.07 -6.61
CA LEU A 170 17.11 7.02 -5.80
C LEU A 170 17.02 5.63 -6.41
N LYS A 171 16.45 5.48 -7.62
CA LYS A 171 16.13 4.16 -8.19
C LYS A 171 17.30 3.16 -8.09
N PRO A 172 18.55 3.48 -8.48
CA PRO A 172 19.66 2.52 -8.39
C PRO A 172 19.94 2.09 -6.94
N ALA A 173 19.93 3.05 -6.00
CA ALA A 173 20.16 2.76 -4.58
C ALA A 173 19.06 1.84 -4.02
N LEU A 174 17.81 2.07 -4.41
CA LEU A 174 16.67 1.25 -3.99
C LEU A 174 16.73 -0.16 -4.58
N GLU A 175 17.12 -0.29 -5.85
CA GLU A 175 17.31 -1.60 -6.49
C GLU A 175 18.33 -2.43 -5.71
N THR A 176 19.50 -1.84 -5.38
CA THR A 176 20.51 -2.50 -4.55
C THR A 176 19.97 -2.92 -3.18
N LEU A 177 19.22 -2.06 -2.48
CA LEU A 177 18.67 -2.39 -1.17
C LEU A 177 17.56 -3.46 -1.23
N VAL A 178 16.77 -3.49 -2.31
CA VAL A 178 15.73 -4.50 -2.53
C VAL A 178 16.34 -5.85 -2.91
N GLU A 179 17.33 -5.87 -3.80
CA GLU A 179 18.05 -7.08 -4.20
C GLU A 179 18.72 -7.75 -3.00
N ASN A 180 19.30 -6.96 -2.10
CA ASN A 180 19.93 -7.43 -0.87
C ASN A 180 18.93 -7.66 0.29
N ARG A 181 17.62 -7.62 0.03
CA ARG A 181 16.55 -7.89 1.00
C ARG A 181 16.52 -6.95 2.23
N TYR A 182 17.17 -5.79 2.16
CA TYR A 182 17.07 -4.75 3.19
C TYR A 182 15.75 -3.98 3.09
N LEU A 183 15.19 -3.87 1.89
CA LEU A 183 13.90 -3.25 1.62
C LEU A 183 12.91 -4.23 1.00
N LYS A 184 11.66 -4.19 1.46
CA LYS A 184 10.52 -4.86 0.83
C LYS A 184 9.45 -3.83 0.47
N LEU A 185 9.08 -3.73 -0.80
CA LEU A 185 7.99 -2.85 -1.23
C LEU A 185 6.69 -3.26 -0.53
N LEU A 186 6.08 -2.33 0.21
CA LEU A 186 4.78 -2.52 0.84
C LEU A 186 3.67 -2.09 -0.11
N GLN A 187 3.74 -0.84 -0.56
CA GLN A 187 2.67 -0.24 -1.35
C GLN A 187 3.22 0.86 -2.26
N SER A 188 2.71 0.92 -3.49
CA SER A 188 2.88 2.08 -4.36
C SER A 188 1.82 3.14 -4.03
N ASP A 189 2.23 4.38 -3.87
CA ASP A 189 1.32 5.50 -3.71
C ASP A 189 0.58 5.76 -5.04
N GLY A 190 -0.75 5.63 -5.01
CA GLY A 190 -1.59 5.91 -6.18
C GLY A 190 -1.80 7.40 -6.45
N THR A 191 -1.41 8.28 -5.51
CA THR A 191 -1.70 9.71 -5.56
C THR A 191 -0.51 10.57 -5.99
N SER A 192 0.71 10.18 -5.66
CA SER A 192 1.92 10.86 -6.12
C SER A 192 2.43 10.25 -7.42
N PHE A 193 2.56 11.09 -8.44
CA PHE A 193 3.09 10.71 -9.74
C PHE A 193 4.13 11.74 -10.16
N TYR A 194 5.34 11.25 -10.44
CA TYR A 194 6.41 12.06 -10.96
C TYR A 194 6.81 11.52 -12.32
N ARG A 195 6.90 12.44 -13.26
CA ARG A 195 7.40 12.18 -14.58
C ARG A 195 8.23 13.39 -14.98
N PRO A 196 9.54 13.22 -15.20
CA PRO A 196 10.35 14.28 -15.75
C PRO A 196 9.81 14.69 -17.13
N SER A 197 9.69 15.99 -17.38
CA SER A 197 9.19 16.54 -18.65
C SER A 197 10.04 16.09 -19.84
N TRP A 198 11.33 15.90 -19.61
CA TRP A 198 12.33 15.45 -20.56
C TRP A 198 12.33 13.93 -20.82
N LEU A 199 11.52 13.14 -20.10
CA LEU A 199 11.43 11.70 -20.30
C LEU A 199 10.45 11.37 -21.44
N PRO A 200 10.91 10.74 -22.55
CA PRO A 200 10.09 10.54 -23.74
C PRO A 200 8.96 9.53 -23.51
N TYR A 201 7.85 9.72 -24.22
CA TYR A 201 6.77 8.74 -24.30
C TYR A 201 7.24 7.47 -25.01
N LEU A 202 6.77 6.30 -24.55
CA LEU A 202 7.03 5.03 -25.24
C LEU A 202 6.04 4.80 -26.39
N THR A 203 4.79 5.25 -26.22
CA THR A 203 3.69 5.24 -27.20
C THR A 203 2.74 6.42 -26.91
N PRO A 204 1.89 6.84 -27.86
CA PRO A 204 0.81 7.79 -27.57
C PRO A 204 0.00 7.22 -26.39
N ASN A 205 -0.07 7.96 -25.29
CA ASN A 205 -0.77 7.59 -24.03
C ASN A 205 -0.09 6.58 -23.08
N ARG A 206 1.14 6.12 -23.33
CA ARG A 206 1.90 5.32 -22.33
C ARG A 206 3.17 6.04 -21.89
N ALA A 207 3.05 6.81 -20.82
CA ALA A 207 4.19 7.45 -20.15
C ALA A 207 4.81 6.49 -19.11
N ARG A 208 6.15 6.37 -19.10
CA ARG A 208 6.87 5.85 -17.92
C ARG A 208 6.89 6.98 -16.90
N GLY A 209 6.10 6.87 -15.85
CA GLY A 209 6.22 7.74 -14.67
C GLY A 209 6.43 6.90 -13.43
N THR A 210 7.06 7.51 -12.44
CA THR A 210 7.31 6.88 -11.14
C THR A 210 6.19 7.29 -10.19
N ARG A 211 5.69 6.32 -9.42
CA ARG A 211 4.79 6.57 -8.30
C ARG A 211 5.58 6.58 -7.01
N GLY A 212 5.15 7.35 -6.02
CA GLY A 212 5.70 7.25 -4.66
C GLY A 212 5.57 5.82 -4.12
N ALA A 213 6.32 5.49 -3.09
CA ALA A 213 6.30 4.14 -2.52
C ALA A 213 6.65 4.13 -1.05
N TYR A 214 6.13 3.10 -0.38
CA TYR A 214 6.48 2.75 0.99
C TYR A 214 7.21 1.42 0.97
N TYR A 215 8.39 1.39 1.57
CA TYR A 215 9.17 0.17 1.76
C TYR A 215 9.23 -0.17 3.23
N ARG A 216 9.13 -1.46 3.55
CA ARG A 216 9.46 -1.99 4.86
C ARG A 216 10.95 -2.25 4.93
N ILE A 217 11.57 -1.80 6.01
CA ILE A 217 12.97 -2.09 6.31
C ILE A 217 13.04 -3.43 7.06
N ALA A 218 14.01 -4.27 6.72
CA ALA A 218 14.28 -5.50 7.45
C ALA A 218 14.69 -5.21 8.90
N GLY A 219 14.23 -6.02 9.85
CA GLY A 219 14.44 -5.74 11.28
C GLY A 219 15.92 -5.57 11.63
N GLY A 220 16.25 -4.49 12.34
CA GLY A 220 17.62 -4.20 12.80
C GLY A 220 18.58 -3.65 11.74
N THR A 221 18.07 -3.23 10.58
CA THR A 221 18.92 -2.73 9.46
C THR A 221 18.72 -1.25 9.14
N LYS A 222 18.02 -0.50 9.99
CA LYS A 222 17.70 0.92 9.75
C LYS A 222 18.93 1.78 9.56
N GLU A 223 19.86 1.69 10.50
CA GLU A 223 21.07 2.51 10.51
C GLU A 223 21.89 2.22 9.26
N TYR A 224 21.94 0.96 8.84
CA TYR A 224 22.56 0.55 7.59
C TYR A 224 21.84 1.15 6.37
N VAL A 225 20.52 0.99 6.25
CA VAL A 225 19.75 1.54 5.12
C VAL A 225 19.90 3.06 5.04
N GLN A 226 19.82 3.75 6.18
CA GLN A 226 19.99 5.19 6.26
C GLN A 226 21.40 5.61 5.85
N GLY A 227 22.42 4.98 6.44
CA GLY A 227 23.82 5.26 6.12
C GLY A 227 24.15 4.99 4.66
N PHE A 228 23.61 3.90 4.10
CA PHE A 228 23.76 3.57 2.68
C PHE A 228 23.14 4.64 1.78
N LEU A 229 21.90 5.06 2.04
CA LEU A 229 21.23 6.08 1.22
C LEU A 229 21.94 7.43 1.31
N LEU A 230 22.39 7.84 2.50
CA LEU A 230 23.15 9.08 2.68
C LEU A 230 24.50 9.02 1.96
N LYS A 231 25.22 7.89 2.07
CA LYS A 231 26.47 7.68 1.34
C LYS A 231 26.25 7.72 -0.17
N TRP A 232 25.22 7.04 -0.67
CA TRP A 232 24.88 7.03 -2.09
C TRP A 232 24.53 8.44 -2.60
N LEU A 233 23.77 9.22 -1.84
CA LEU A 233 23.47 10.61 -2.17
C LEU A 233 24.74 11.47 -2.26
N ALA A 234 25.70 11.23 -1.37
CA ALA A 234 26.96 11.97 -1.34
C ALA A 234 27.94 11.57 -2.45
N THR A 235 27.96 10.30 -2.87
CA THR A 235 29.01 9.80 -3.78
C THR A 235 28.52 9.37 -5.16
N GLU A 236 27.28 8.93 -5.30
CA GLU A 236 26.77 8.27 -6.53
C GLU A 236 25.72 9.08 -7.28
N LEU A 237 25.07 10.06 -6.62
CA LEU A 237 24.01 10.86 -7.23
C LEU A 237 24.52 11.66 -8.45
N GLU A 238 25.66 12.32 -8.32
CA GLU A 238 26.25 13.11 -9.41
C GLU A 238 26.68 12.22 -10.60
N PRO A 239 27.46 11.14 -10.41
CA PRO A 239 27.73 10.18 -11.47
C PRO A 239 26.46 9.59 -12.11
N TYR A 240 25.41 9.37 -11.32
CA TYR A 240 24.13 8.89 -11.84
C TYR A 240 23.45 9.91 -12.76
N ILE A 241 23.40 11.18 -12.36
CA ILE A 241 22.84 12.28 -13.17
C ILE A 241 23.66 12.45 -14.45
N ALA A 242 24.99 12.41 -14.37
CA ALA A 242 25.87 12.46 -15.53
C ALA A 242 25.58 11.33 -16.53
N ARG A 243 25.35 10.10 -16.05
CA ARG A 243 24.97 8.96 -16.90
C ARG A 243 23.61 9.16 -17.58
N ILE A 244 22.61 9.72 -16.88
CA ILE A 244 21.31 10.04 -17.46
C ILE A 244 21.47 11.07 -18.57
N HIS A 245 22.14 12.18 -18.27
CA HIS A 245 22.40 13.25 -19.22
C HIS A 245 23.12 12.75 -20.48
N ALA A 246 24.20 11.96 -20.31
CA ALA A 246 24.94 11.41 -21.44
C ALA A 246 24.06 10.54 -22.35
N LYS A 247 23.16 9.72 -21.77
CA LYS A 247 22.20 8.90 -22.54
C LYS A 247 21.20 9.78 -23.30
N MET A 248 20.68 10.83 -22.65
CA MET A 248 19.75 11.78 -23.26
C MET A 248 20.41 12.54 -24.40
N PHE A 249 21.60 13.08 -24.17
CA PHE A 249 22.37 13.83 -25.15
C PHE A 249 22.74 12.99 -26.37
N LYS A 250 23.20 11.75 -26.16
CA LYS A 250 23.47 10.81 -27.25
C LYS A 250 22.22 10.55 -28.11
N ARG A 251 21.05 10.38 -27.47
CA ARG A 251 19.78 10.19 -28.19
C ARG A 251 19.37 11.45 -28.96
N TRP A 252 19.49 12.62 -28.33
CA TRP A 252 19.19 13.89 -28.97
C TRP A 252 20.08 14.12 -30.20
N GLN A 253 21.40 13.91 -30.08
CA GLN A 253 22.32 14.01 -31.22
C GLN A 253 21.91 13.12 -32.40
N ALA A 254 21.49 11.88 -32.13
CA ALA A 254 21.01 10.98 -33.17
C ALA A 254 19.73 11.50 -33.84
N LEU A 255 18.76 11.97 -33.04
CA LEU A 255 17.50 12.53 -33.56
C LEU A 255 17.73 13.82 -34.35
N SER A 256 18.60 14.71 -33.89
CA SER A 256 18.94 15.96 -34.60
C SER A 256 19.60 15.67 -35.94
N ARG A 257 20.52 14.70 -36.02
CA ARG A 257 21.10 14.27 -37.30
C ARG A 257 20.03 13.76 -38.27
N MET A 258 19.10 12.94 -37.80
CA MET A 258 18.00 12.43 -38.61
C MET A 258 17.04 13.54 -39.07
N ALA A 259 16.74 14.51 -38.21
CA ALA A 259 15.90 15.65 -38.56
C ALA A 259 16.54 16.53 -39.64
N CYS A 260 17.83 16.86 -39.50
CA CYS A 260 18.57 17.63 -40.51
C CYS A 260 18.58 16.92 -41.86
N LEU A 261 18.85 15.60 -41.89
CA LEU A 261 18.83 14.81 -43.13
C LEU A 261 17.44 14.76 -43.78
N ALA A 262 16.37 14.86 -42.97
CA ALA A 262 14.99 14.88 -43.44
C ALA A 262 14.45 16.29 -43.76
N GLY A 263 15.27 17.34 -43.69
CA GLY A 263 14.85 18.73 -43.88
C GLY A 263 13.86 19.23 -42.81
N ARG A 264 13.87 18.63 -41.62
CA ARG A 264 13.01 19.00 -40.49
C ARG A 264 13.81 19.74 -39.43
N GLU A 265 13.12 20.54 -38.64
CA GLU A 265 13.73 21.18 -37.47
C GLU A 265 14.20 20.12 -36.45
N PRO A 266 15.38 20.30 -35.85
CA PRO A 266 15.87 19.41 -34.81
C PRO A 266 14.99 19.47 -33.57
N PRO A 267 14.87 18.37 -32.81
CA PRO A 267 14.12 18.38 -31.55
C PRO A 267 14.79 19.28 -30.52
N GLU A 268 14.01 19.75 -29.55
CA GLU A 268 14.50 20.52 -28.41
C GLU A 268 15.68 19.82 -27.72
N PRO A 269 16.71 20.58 -27.31
CA PRO A 269 17.85 20.02 -26.60
C PRO A 269 17.44 19.46 -25.23
N PRO A 270 18.14 18.41 -24.74
CA PRO A 270 17.89 17.91 -23.40
C PRO A 270 18.29 18.96 -22.34
N PRO A 271 17.71 18.90 -21.13
CA PRO A 271 18.13 19.73 -20.01
C PRO A 271 19.63 19.56 -19.70
N THR A 272 20.25 20.63 -19.24
CA THR A 272 21.67 20.63 -18.84
C THR A 272 21.89 19.79 -17.57
N LEU A 273 23.14 19.40 -17.32
CA LEU A 273 23.52 18.73 -16.07
C LEU A 273 23.09 19.51 -14.82
N GLU A 274 23.26 20.83 -14.84
CA GLU A 274 22.87 21.70 -13.73
C GLU A 274 21.36 21.70 -13.51
N MET A 275 20.55 21.72 -14.58
CA MET A 275 19.09 21.62 -14.47
C MET A 275 18.66 20.28 -13.87
N LEU A 276 19.28 19.18 -14.32
CA LEU A 276 19.01 17.84 -13.77
C LEU A 276 19.44 17.74 -12.30
N TRP A 277 20.55 18.36 -11.94
CA TRP A 277 21.03 18.44 -10.56
C TRP A 277 20.03 19.20 -9.66
N ARG A 278 19.62 20.41 -10.09
CA ARG A 278 18.61 21.20 -9.35
C ARG A 278 17.28 20.46 -9.22
N GLU A 279 16.85 19.78 -10.28
CA GLU A 279 15.64 18.95 -10.23
C GLU A 279 15.80 17.77 -9.26
N ALA A 280 16.93 17.07 -9.26
CA ALA A 280 17.18 16.02 -8.28
C ALA A 280 17.17 16.57 -6.85
N GLN A 281 17.79 17.74 -6.62
CA GLN A 281 17.82 18.37 -5.30
C GLN A 281 16.44 18.81 -4.80
N SER A 282 15.56 19.30 -5.69
CA SER A 282 14.20 19.68 -5.33
C SER A 282 13.32 18.50 -4.92
N PHE A 283 13.73 17.27 -5.25
CA PHE A 283 13.08 16.03 -4.80
C PHE A 283 13.82 15.26 -3.71
N LEU A 284 15.07 15.61 -3.39
CA LEU A 284 15.92 14.87 -2.42
C LEU A 284 16.37 15.67 -1.20
N PHE A 285 16.49 17.01 -1.30
CA PHE A 285 16.95 17.86 -0.19
C PHE A 285 16.05 19.05 0.23
N SER A 286 15.26 19.67 -0.67
CA SER A 286 14.34 20.78 -0.30
C SER A 286 12.96 20.41 0.29
N PRO A 287 12.60 20.86 1.50
CA PRO A 287 11.26 20.66 2.11
C PRO A 287 10.15 21.59 1.57
N GLU A 288 10.48 22.56 0.73
CA GLU A 288 9.56 23.58 0.24
C GLU A 288 9.41 23.50 -1.28
N GLN A 289 8.18 23.72 -1.77
CA GLN A 289 7.75 23.76 -3.18
C GLN A 289 7.03 22.52 -3.76
N HIS A 290 6.05 21.97 -3.06
CA HIS A 290 4.88 21.36 -3.75
C HIS A 290 3.58 21.69 -3.00
N ARG A 291 3.27 22.99 -2.91
CA ARG A 291 1.89 23.48 -2.88
C ARG A 291 1.62 24.12 -4.24
N GLY A 292 0.95 23.35 -5.10
CA GLY A 292 0.44 23.75 -6.41
C GLY A 292 -0.64 22.75 -6.78
#